data_AF-A0A443S5H2-F1
#
_entry.id   AF-A0A443S5H2-F1
#
_cell.length_a   1.000
_cell.length_b   1.000
_cell.length_c   1.000
_cell.angle_alpha   90.00
_cell.angle_beta   90.00
_cell.angle_gamma   90.00
#
_symmetry.space_group_name_H-M   'P 1'
#
loop_
_entity.id
_entity.type
_entity.pdbx_description
1 polymer ?
#
loop_
_entity_poly.entity_id
_entity_poly.type
_entity_poly.pdbx_seq_one_letter_code
_entity_poly.pdbx_strand_id
1 'polypeptide(L)' 'MKVPQDPLPSGAILMANNNGKFSAIGLKSFASKKNKTIPVVFTKVDNYITWIKENTVDGQYCDN' A
#
# COMPACT_ATOMS: atom_id res chain seq x y z
N MET A 1 21.18 -8.71 20.14
CA MET A 1 20.18 -7.63 20.08
C MET A 1 19.20 -7.97 18.96
N LYS A 2 17.93 -8.27 19.25
CA LYS A 2 16.94 -8.60 18.22
C LYS A 2 16.48 -7.28 17.58
N VAL A 3 16.83 -7.03 16.32
CA VAL A 3 16.30 -5.88 15.58
C VAL A 3 14.77 -5.98 15.63
N PRO A 4 14.04 -4.93 16.03
CA PRO A 4 12.59 -4.92 15.92
C PRO A 4 12.23 -5.24 14.48
N GLN A 5 11.64 -6.41 14.24
CA GLN A 5 11.23 -6.77 12.90
C GLN A 5 10.05 -5.87 12.54
N ASP A 6 10.18 -5.18 11.42
CA ASP A 6 9.06 -4.48 10.79
C ASP A 6 7.96 -5.51 10.51
N PRO A 7 6.78 -5.39 11.13
CA PRO A 7 5.77 -6.44 11.13
C PRO A 7 5.14 -6.64 9.74
N LEU A 8 5.32 -5.70 8.82
CA LEU A 8 4.69 -5.75 7.50
C LEU A 8 5.72 -6.16 6.43
N PRO A 9 5.43 -7.13 5.56
CA PRO A 9 6.28 -7.41 4.39
C PRO A 9 6.15 -6.28 3.34
N SER A 10 7.12 -6.19 2.42
CA SER A 10 6.97 -5.34 1.22
C SER A 10 5.74 -5.77 0.43
N GLY A 11 4.99 -4.79 -0.09
CA GLY A 11 3.71 -5.02 -0.76
C GLY A 11 2.50 -5.14 0.18
N ALA A 12 2.68 -5.09 1.50
CA ALA A 12 1.54 -5.05 2.43
C ALA A 12 0.63 -3.83 2.15
N ILE A 13 -0.68 -4.04 2.22
CA ILE A 13 -1.68 -3.03 1.82
C ILE A 13 -1.98 -2.10 2.99
N LEU A 14 -1.92 -0.80 2.73
CA LEU A 14 -2.53 0.23 3.56
C LEU A 14 -3.95 0.48 3.08
N MET A 15 -4.94 0.12 3.89
CA MET A 15 -6.36 0.31 3.59
C MET A 15 -6.89 1.58 4.26
N ALA A 16 -7.62 2.39 3.50
CA ALA A 16 -8.44 3.47 4.04
C ALA A 16 -9.90 3.02 4.13
N ASN A 17 -10.55 3.31 5.25
CA ASN A 17 -11.99 3.11 5.41
C ASN A 17 -12.70 4.44 5.15
N ASN A 18 -13.59 4.46 4.16
CA ASN A 18 -14.50 5.56 3.91
C ASN A 18 -15.95 5.03 4.02
N ASN A 19 -16.60 5.29 5.15
CA ASN A 19 -17.99 4.89 5.43
C ASN A 19 -18.27 3.39 5.20
N GLY A 20 -17.37 2.52 5.65
CA GLY A 20 -17.49 1.06 5.52
C GLY A 20 -16.96 0.50 4.20
N LYS A 21 -16.55 1.36 3.26
CA LYS A 21 -15.85 0.94 2.04
C LYS A 21 -14.34 1.03 2.26
N PHE A 22 -13.65 -0.09 2.10
CA PHE A 22 -12.20 -0.17 2.22
C PHE A 22 -11.54 -0.01 0.84
N SER A 23 -10.59 0.91 0.74
CA SER A 23 -9.80 1.14 -0.47
C SER A 23 -8.31 0.93 -0.19
N ALA A 24 -7.60 0.24 -1.09
CA ALA A 24 -6.15 0.12 -1.02
C ALA A 24 -5.49 1.43 -1.46
N ILE A 25 -5.05 2.25 -0.50
CA ILE A 25 -4.45 3.57 -0.76
C ILE A 25 -2.92 3.54 -0.81
N GLY A 26 -2.31 2.46 -0.31
CA GLY A 26 -0.86 2.34 -0.27
C GLY A 26 -0.38 0.89 -0.32
N LEU A 27 0.82 0.70 -0.88
CA LEU A 27 1.58 -0.54 -0.79
C LEU A 27 2.86 -0.27 -0.02
N LYS A 28 3.17 -1.07 1.00
CA LYS A 28 4.38 -0.88 1.79
C LYS A 28 5.60 -1.01 0.88
N SER A 29 6.36 0.07 0.74
CA SER A 29 7.52 0.13 -0.13
C SER A 29 8.77 -0.23 0.67
N PHE A 30 9.14 0.63 1.63
CA PHE A 30 10.30 0.42 2.49
C PHE A 30 10.12 1.06 3.87
N ALA A 31 10.99 0.66 4.79
CA ALA A 31 11.09 1.26 6.12
C ALA A 31 12.56 1.33 6.54
N SER A 32 12.92 2.36 7.30
CA SER A 32 14.24 2.44 7.91
C SER A 32 14.30 1.56 9.15
N LYS A 33 15.23 0.60 9.18
CA LYS A 33 15.48 -0.24 10.36
C LYS A 33 16.31 0.45 11.44
N LYS A 34 16.90 1.62 11.14
CA LYS A 34 17.84 2.32 12.03
C LYS A 34 17.16 3.28 12.99
N ASN A 35 15.98 3.79 12.66
CA ASN A 35 15.31 4.82 13.47
C ASN A 35 13.80 4.59 13.50
N LYS A 36 13.26 4.40 14.72
CA LYS A 36 11.82 4.20 14.97
C LYS A 36 10.98 5.47 14.78
N THR A 37 11.60 6.65 14.68
CA THR A 37 10.88 7.91 14.46
C THR A 37 10.66 8.22 12.98
N ILE A 38 11.30 7.46 12.08
CA ILE A 38 11.08 7.60 10.63
C ILE A 38 9.84 6.78 10.26
N PRO A 39 8.84 7.38 9.61
CA PRO A 39 7.64 6.66 9.21
C PRO A 39 7.95 5.60 8.15
N VAL A 40 7.10 4.58 8.08
CA VAL A 40 7.10 3.60 6.99
C VAL A 40 6.65 4.30 5.72
N VAL A 41 7.33 4.03 4.61
CA VAL A 41 7.02 4.64 3.30
C VAL A 41 6.17 3.68 2.48
N PHE A 42 5.06 4.21 1.97
CA PHE A 42 4.12 3.49 1.11
C PHE A 42 4.14 4.11 -0.30
N THR A 43 4.08 3.25 -1.31
CA THR A 43 3.75 3.67 -2.68
C THR A 43 2.33 4.20 -2.69
N LYS A 44 2.11 5.42 -3.18
CA LYS A 44 0.77 6.02 -3.33
C LYS A 44 0.05 5.36 -4.51
N VAL A 45 -0.91 4.49 -4.23
CA VAL A 45 -1.61 3.66 -5.24
C VAL A 45 -2.35 4.52 -6.26
N ASP A 46 -2.92 5.65 -5.84
CA ASP A 46 -3.66 6.59 -6.70
C ASP A 46 -2.87 7.03 -7.95
N ASN A 47 -1.55 7.16 -7.83
CA ASN A 47 -0.69 7.57 -8.95
C ASN A 47 -0.57 6.51 -10.05
N TYR A 48 -1.01 5.28 -9.79
CA TYR A 48 -0.84 4.12 -10.67
C TYR A 48 -2.18 3.50 -11.12
N ILE A 49 -3.33 4.10 -10.76
CA ILE A 49 -4.65 3.50 -11.08
C ILE A 49 -4.83 3.26 -12.57
N THR A 50 -4.42 4.21 -13.42
CA THR A 50 -4.47 4.05 -14.89
C THR A 50 -3.63 2.86 -15.34
N TRP A 51 -2.36 2.80 -14.91
CA TRP A 51 -1.45 1.71 -15.26
C TRP A 51 -1.98 0.35 -14.78
N ILE A 52 -2.54 0.28 -13.57
CA ILE A 52 -3.16 -0.94 -13.04
C ILE A 52 -4.29 -1.38 -13.97
N LYS A 53 -5.24 -0.48 -14.30
CA LYS A 53 -6.37 -0.80 -15.18
C LYS A 53 -5.95 -1.28 -16.57
N GLU A 54 -4.90 -0.71 -17.13
CA GLU A 54 -4.36 -1.10 -18.44
C GLU A 54 -3.66 -2.47 -18.41
N ASN A 55 -3.18 -2.92 -17.24
CA ASN A 55 -2.38 -4.14 -17.09
C ASN A 55 -3.09 -5.29 -16.35
N THR A 56 -4.34 -5.09 -15.90
CA THR A 56 -5.18 -6.15 -15.33
C THR A 56 -6.54 -6.12 -16.02
N VAL A 57 -6.55 -6.52 -17.29
CA VAL A 57 -7.73 -6.52 -18.18
C VAL A 57 -8.83 -7.46 -17.67
N ASP A 58 -8.44 -8.51 -16.94
CA ASP A 58 -9.31 -9.45 -16.23
C ASP A 58 -9.78 -8.93 -14.86
N GLY A 59 -9.33 -7.74 -14.45
CA GLY A 59 -9.75 -7.07 -13.23
C GLY A 59 -11.20 -6.60 -13.32
N GLN A 60 -11.96 -6.78 -12.23
CA GLN A 60 -13.31 -6.24 -12.13
C GLN A 60 -13.25 -4.82 -11.56
N TYR A 61 -13.76 -3.85 -12.33
CA TYR A 61 -13.87 -2.46 -11.91
C TYR A 61 -15.32 -2.05 -11.83
N CYS A 62 -15.65 -1.14 -10.91
CA CYS A 62 -16.92 -0.44 -10.99
C CYS A 62 -16.86 0.50 -12.18
N ASP A 63 -17.79 0.35 -13.13
CA ASP A 63 -18.05 1.36 -14.15
C ASP A 63 -18.75 2.57 -13.51
N ASN A 64 -18.51 3.76 -14.05
CA ASN A 64 -19.15 5.01 -13.61
C ASN A 64 -20.64 5.04 -13.96
#